data_AF-A0A9E4W304-F1
#
_entry.id   AF-A0A9E4W304-F1
#
_cell.length_a   1.000
_cell.length_b   1.000
_cell.length_c   1.000
_cell.angle_alpha   90.00
_cell.angle_beta   90.00
_cell.angle_gamma   90.00
#
_symmetry.space_group_name_H-M   'P 1'
#
loop_
_entity.id
_entity.type
_entity.pdbx_description
1 polymer ?
#
loop_
_entity_poly.entity_id
_entity_poly.type
_entity_poly.pdbx_seq_one_letter_code
_entity_poly.pdbx_strand_id
1 'polypeptide(L)'
;MRSREQTLLQHLGELRRRVFICVVAVLVGSAVSFVFFEQLIEILVAPARDLNLGTGGELIYTEVTELLTTAIKVSFVSGLILASPVLVYQGVMFVAPGLTGREKRYLYGFMPAVILAFGGGVAFAYYILTPPALHFLLTFGGDVATPLIRISNIINLMIRLLFWMGLAFETP
;
A
#
# COMPACT_ATOMS: atom_id res chain seq x y z
N MET A 1 -27.30 -34.97 2.75
CA MET A 1 -25.90 -34.56 2.47
C MET A 1 -25.76 -33.56 1.31
N ARG A 2 -26.63 -33.56 0.28
CA ARG A 2 -26.58 -32.64 -0.89
C ARG A 2 -26.78 -31.13 -0.64
N SER A 3 -27.25 -30.72 0.54
CA SER A 3 -27.58 -29.31 0.82
C SER A 3 -26.41 -28.44 1.28
N ARG A 4 -25.32 -29.02 1.81
CA ARG A 4 -24.10 -28.24 2.16
C ARG A 4 -23.21 -27.96 0.95
N GLU A 5 -23.14 -28.88 0.00
CA GLU A 5 -22.31 -28.73 -1.21
C GLU A 5 -22.81 -27.59 -2.10
N GLN A 6 -24.13 -27.42 -2.26
CA GLN A 6 -24.68 -26.31 -3.05
C GLN A 6 -24.41 -24.94 -2.40
N THR A 7 -24.42 -24.84 -1.06
CA THR A 7 -24.09 -23.59 -0.35
C THR A 7 -22.60 -23.25 -0.46
N LEU A 8 -21.70 -24.23 -0.35
CA LEU A 8 -20.25 -24.00 -0.51
C LEU A 8 -19.89 -23.64 -1.96
N LEU A 9 -20.47 -24.32 -2.95
CA LEU A 9 -20.25 -24.00 -4.36
C LEU A 9 -20.79 -22.61 -4.72
N GLN A 10 -21.92 -22.18 -4.14
CA GLN A 10 -22.43 -20.81 -4.28
C GLN A 10 -21.50 -19.77 -3.62
N HIS A 11 -21.01 -20.04 -2.41
CA HIS A 11 -20.10 -19.15 -1.70
C HIS A 11 -18.74 -18.99 -2.42
N LEU A 12 -18.23 -20.07 -3.02
CA LEU A 12 -17.04 -20.03 -3.88
C LEU A 12 -17.30 -19.25 -5.19
N GLY A 13 -18.50 -19.36 -5.74
CA GLY A 13 -18.94 -18.54 -6.88
C GLY A 13 -18.95 -17.04 -6.56
N GLU A 14 -19.43 -16.65 -5.38
CA GLU A 14 -19.36 -15.28 -4.89
C GLU A 14 -17.92 -14.80 -4.70
N LEU A 15 -17.07 -15.62 -4.06
CA LEU A 15 -15.66 -15.29 -3.86
C LEU A 15 -14.98 -14.99 -5.20
N ARG A 16 -15.16 -15.84 -6.21
CA ARG A 16 -14.57 -15.64 -7.55
C ARG A 16 -14.99 -14.30 -8.14
N ARG A 17 -16.28 -13.97 -8.07
CA ARG A 17 -16.81 -12.71 -8.62
C ARG A 17 -16.21 -11.50 -7.90
N ARG A 18 -16.11 -11.55 -6.57
CA ARG A 18 -15.56 -10.46 -5.76
C ARG A 18 -14.07 -10.28 -5.98
N VAL A 19 -13.31 -11.38 -6.00
CA VAL A 19 -11.87 -11.38 -6.33
C VAL A 19 -11.65 -10.80 -7.72
N PHE A 20 -12.46 -11.15 -8.71
CA PHE A 20 -12.37 -10.56 -10.05
C PHE A 20 -12.58 -9.04 -10.03
N ILE A 21 -13.57 -8.55 -9.27
CA ILE A 21 -13.80 -7.09 -9.11
C ILE A 21 -12.60 -6.44 -8.42
N CYS A 22 -12.03 -7.05 -7.38
CA CYS A 22 -10.83 -6.56 -6.70
C CYS A 22 -9.64 -6.47 -7.67
N VAL A 23 -9.40 -7.51 -8.47
CA VAL A 23 -8.33 -7.53 -9.47
C VAL A 23 -8.52 -6.42 -10.49
N VAL A 24 -9.73 -6.26 -11.03
CA VAL A 24 -10.04 -5.18 -11.98
C VAL A 24 -9.84 -3.80 -11.34
N ALA A 25 -10.28 -3.61 -10.09
CA ALA A 25 -10.09 -2.35 -9.38
C ALA A 25 -8.60 -2.01 -9.18
N VAL A 26 -7.78 -3.00 -8.81
CA VAL A 26 -6.33 -2.83 -8.67
C VAL A 26 -5.67 -2.56 -10.02
N LEU A 27 -6.08 -3.25 -11.09
CA LEU A 27 -5.54 -3.00 -12.44
C LEU A 27 -5.87 -1.58 -12.92
N VAL A 28 -7.11 -1.13 -12.73
CA VAL A 28 -7.53 0.24 -13.09
C VAL A 28 -6.78 1.26 -12.22
N GLY A 29 -6.69 1.06 -10.91
CA GLY A 29 -5.94 1.93 -10.00
C GLY A 29 -4.45 1.98 -10.36
N SER A 30 -3.87 0.84 -10.75
CA SER A 30 -2.46 0.76 -11.18
C SER A 30 -2.23 1.47 -12.50
N ALA A 31 -3.14 1.33 -13.47
CA ALA A 31 -3.07 2.03 -14.76
C ALA A 31 -3.16 3.55 -14.57
N VAL A 32 -4.06 4.02 -13.70
CA VAL A 32 -4.15 5.45 -13.35
C VAL A 32 -2.87 5.91 -12.67
N SER A 33 -2.38 5.15 -11.68
CA SER A 33 -1.14 5.47 -10.96
C SER A 33 0.09 5.48 -11.89
N PHE A 34 0.10 4.64 -12.92
CA PHE A 34 1.17 4.59 -13.91
C PHE A 34 1.25 5.85 -14.76
N VAL A 35 0.15 6.56 -15.00
CA VAL A 35 0.19 7.88 -15.67
C VAL A 35 0.88 8.93 -14.80
N PHE A 36 0.78 8.80 -13.48
CA PHE A 36 1.31 9.75 -12.49
C PHE A 36 2.57 9.22 -11.78
N PHE A 37 3.28 8.26 -12.38
CA PHE A 37 4.40 7.57 -11.72
C PHE A 37 5.54 8.53 -11.31
N GLU A 38 5.83 9.55 -12.12
CA GLU A 38 6.88 10.54 -11.83
C GLU A 38 6.58 11.31 -10.54
N GLN A 39 5.33 11.76 -10.40
CA GLN A 39 4.86 12.50 -9.23
C GLN A 39 4.85 11.61 -7.99
N LEU A 40 4.44 10.34 -8.13
CA LEU A 40 4.47 9.37 -7.04
C LEU A 40 5.91 9.10 -6.56
N ILE A 41 6.85 8.97 -7.49
CA ILE A 41 8.27 8.81 -7.17
C ILE A 41 8.81 10.04 -6.45
N GLU A 42 8.47 11.25 -6.93
CA GLU A 42 8.89 12.49 -6.31
C GLU A 42 8.38 12.59 -4.87
N ILE A 43 7.10 12.28 -4.63
CA ILE A 43 6.52 12.22 -3.28
C ILE A 43 7.28 11.22 -2.41
N LEU A 44 7.50 9.99 -2.89
CA LEU A 44 8.19 8.95 -2.10
C LEU A 44 9.64 9.31 -1.75
N VAL A 45 10.30 10.11 -2.60
CA VAL A 45 11.71 10.49 -2.45
C VAL A 45 11.88 11.84 -1.72
N ALA A 46 10.85 12.69 -1.68
CA ALA A 46 10.90 14.01 -1.04
C ALA A 46 11.40 13.96 0.41
N PRO A 47 10.92 13.06 1.30
CA PRO A 47 11.42 12.98 2.68
C PRO A 47 12.92 12.65 2.76
N ALA A 48 13.45 11.91 1.79
CA ALA A 48 14.87 11.56 1.74
C ALA A 48 15.73 12.73 1.22
N ARG A 49 15.20 13.56 0.31
CA ARG A 49 15.87 14.76 -0.20
C ARG A 49 15.95 15.86 0.84
N ASP A 50 14.85 16.11 1.55
CA ASP A 50 14.77 17.19 2.54
C ASP A 50 15.74 16.98 3.72
N LEU A 51 16.09 15.73 4.00
CA LEU A 51 17.06 15.39 5.05
C LEU A 51 18.51 15.81 4.72
N ASN A 52 18.81 16.24 3.47
CA ASN A 52 20.05 16.94 3.06
C ASN A 52 21.32 16.52 3.84
N LEU A 53 21.61 15.21 3.90
CA LEU A 53 22.73 14.66 4.66
C LEU A 53 24.10 14.85 3.97
N GLY A 54 24.34 16.08 3.51
CA GLY A 54 25.59 16.48 2.88
C GLY A 54 25.64 16.14 1.38
N THR A 55 26.59 16.79 0.72
CA THR A 55 26.87 16.87 -0.72
C THR A 55 27.14 15.52 -1.44
N GLY A 56 26.73 14.38 -0.88
CA GLY A 56 26.85 13.03 -1.45
C GLY A 56 25.52 12.26 -1.55
N GLY A 57 24.39 12.86 -1.15
CA GLY A 57 23.05 12.27 -1.23
C GLY A 57 22.39 12.35 -2.61
N GLU A 58 23.15 12.31 -3.70
CA GLU A 58 22.55 12.20 -5.03
C GLU A 58 21.90 10.83 -5.16
N LEU A 59 20.59 10.81 -5.45
CA LEU A 59 19.89 9.58 -5.76
C LEU A 59 20.44 9.03 -7.08
N ILE A 60 21.24 7.98 -6.96
CA ILE A 60 21.79 7.30 -8.11
C ILE A 60 20.87 6.15 -8.54
N TYR A 61 20.80 5.93 -9.84
CA TYR A 61 20.35 4.67 -10.40
C TYR A 61 21.58 3.93 -10.92
N THR A 62 21.67 2.66 -10.56
CA THR A 62 22.82 1.80 -10.91
C THR A 62 22.56 0.99 -12.17
N GLU A 63 21.29 0.68 -12.45
CA GLU A 63 20.89 -0.08 -13.63
C GLU A 63 19.96 0.75 -14.51
N VAL A 64 20.07 0.58 -15.83
CA VAL A 64 19.19 1.24 -16.80
C VAL A 64 17.73 0.78 -16.62
N THR A 65 17.52 -0.45 -16.18
CA THR A 65 16.20 -1.04 -15.90
C THR A 65 15.64 -0.69 -14.53
N GLU A 66 16.42 -0.04 -13.67
CA GLU A 66 16.03 0.28 -12.29
C GLU A 66 14.81 1.20 -12.25
N LEU A 67 14.83 2.25 -13.07
CA LEU A 67 13.76 3.25 -13.11
C LEU A 67 12.45 2.65 -13.61
N LEU A 68 12.49 1.81 -14.66
CA LEU A 68 11.32 1.13 -15.19
C LEU A 68 10.69 0.17 -14.15
N THR A 69 11.52 -0.67 -13.53
CA THR A 69 11.05 -1.64 -12.52
C THR A 69 10.45 -0.92 -11.32
N THR A 70 11.08 0.18 -10.92
CA THR A 70 10.62 1.03 -9.82
C THR A 70 9.30 1.70 -10.15
N ALA A 71 9.16 2.27 -11.35
CA ALA A 71 7.92 2.90 -11.81
C ALA A 71 6.75 1.91 -11.81
N ILE A 72 6.96 0.69 -12.33
CA ILE A 72 5.92 -0.36 -12.33
C ILE A 72 5.53 -0.73 -10.90
N LYS A 73 6.50 -0.91 -9.99
CA LYS A 73 6.24 -1.25 -8.59
C LYS A 73 5.46 -0.16 -7.86
N VAL A 74 5.89 1.09 -7.99
CA VAL A 74 5.21 2.25 -7.38
C VAL A 74 3.79 2.35 -7.90
N SER A 75 3.61 2.26 -9.21
CA SER A 75 2.28 2.35 -9.83
C SER A 75 1.36 1.24 -9.33
N PHE A 76 1.86 0.02 -9.17
CA PHE A 76 1.08 -1.10 -8.64
C PHE A 76 0.67 -0.89 -7.18
N VAL A 77 1.61 -0.46 -6.33
CA VAL A 77 1.34 -0.26 -4.89
C VAL A 77 0.43 0.95 -4.67
N SER A 78 0.67 2.06 -5.34
CA SER A 78 -0.21 3.23 -5.31
C SER A 78 -1.58 2.88 -5.87
N GLY A 79 -1.65 2.07 -6.93
CA GLY A 79 -2.89 1.54 -7.47
C GLY A 79 -3.65 0.67 -6.48
N LEU A 80 -2.96 -0.13 -5.68
CA LEU A 80 -3.53 -0.91 -4.59
C LEU A 80 -4.10 0.00 -3.48
N ILE A 81 -3.39 1.06 -3.12
CA ILE A 81 -3.86 2.06 -2.15
C ILE A 81 -5.11 2.78 -2.68
N LEU A 82 -5.12 3.19 -3.95
CA LEU A 82 -6.30 3.80 -4.58
C LEU A 82 -7.48 2.82 -4.67
N ALA A 83 -7.21 1.54 -4.91
CA ALA A 83 -8.22 0.49 -4.95
C ALA A 83 -8.70 0.04 -3.55
N SER A 84 -8.02 0.46 -2.46
CA SER A 84 -8.33 0.05 -1.10
C SER A 84 -9.80 0.21 -0.68
N PRO A 85 -10.54 1.28 -1.05
CA PRO A 85 -11.95 1.38 -0.69
C PRO A 85 -12.80 0.27 -1.32
N VAL A 86 -12.46 -0.12 -2.55
CA VAL A 86 -13.15 -1.21 -3.27
C VAL A 86 -12.77 -2.56 -2.66
N LEU A 87 -11.49 -2.76 -2.31
CA LEU A 87 -11.01 -3.98 -1.66
C LEU A 87 -11.72 -4.22 -0.33
N VAL A 88 -11.76 -3.20 0.53
CA VAL A 88 -12.44 -3.23 1.82
C VAL A 88 -13.94 -3.50 1.64
N TYR A 89 -14.59 -2.80 0.70
CA TYR A 89 -16.01 -3.00 0.41
C TYR A 89 -16.32 -4.44 -0.02
N GLN A 90 -15.54 -5.00 -0.94
CA GLN A 90 -15.74 -6.36 -1.42
C GLN A 90 -15.43 -7.41 -0.33
N GLY A 91 -14.42 -7.15 0.51
CA GLY A 91 -14.11 -7.97 1.68
C GLY A 91 -15.26 -8.00 2.69
N VAL A 92 -15.76 -6.84 3.10
CA VAL A 92 -16.91 -6.73 4.02
C VAL A 92 -18.15 -7.43 3.44
N MET A 93 -18.44 -7.20 2.17
CA MET A 93 -19.63 -7.77 1.53
C MET A 93 -19.49 -9.30 1.30
N PHE A 94 -18.26 -9.83 1.26
CA PHE A 94 -18.00 -11.27 1.25
C PHE A 94 -18.27 -11.93 2.62
N VAL A 95 -17.91 -11.26 3.71
CA VAL A 95 -18.15 -11.78 5.07
C VAL A 95 -19.62 -11.62 5.49
N ALA A 96 -20.26 -10.51 5.08
CA ALA A 96 -21.64 -10.14 5.39
C ALA A 96 -22.70 -11.27 5.33
N PRO A 97 -22.74 -12.18 4.33
CA PRO A 97 -23.72 -13.27 4.30
C PRO A 97 -23.58 -14.29 5.43
N GLY A 98 -22.42 -14.39 6.09
CA GLY A 98 -22.19 -15.29 7.22
C GLY A 98 -22.60 -14.74 8.59
N LEU A 99 -23.09 -13.49 8.67
CA LEU A 99 -23.35 -12.78 9.92
C LEU A 99 -24.84 -12.60 10.21
N THR A 100 -25.15 -12.45 11.50
CA THR A 100 -26.50 -12.10 11.93
C THR A 100 -26.84 -10.65 11.52
N GLY A 101 -28.13 -10.35 11.37
CA GLY A 101 -28.58 -9.02 10.93
C GLY A 101 -28.10 -7.86 11.83
N ARG A 102 -27.84 -8.12 13.12
CA ARG A 102 -27.30 -7.13 14.06
C ARG A 102 -25.82 -6.85 13.79
N GLU A 103 -25.02 -7.89 13.56
CA GLU A 103 -23.58 -7.77 13.25
C GLU A 103 -23.34 -7.09 11.89
N LYS A 104 -24.22 -7.36 10.92
CA LYS A 104 -24.19 -6.70 9.61
C LYS A 104 -24.31 -5.17 9.70
N ARG A 105 -25.12 -4.66 10.63
CA ARG A 105 -25.27 -3.21 10.89
C ARG A 105 -23.97 -2.60 11.44
N TYR A 106 -23.28 -3.30 12.35
CA TYR A 106 -21.98 -2.86 12.85
C TYR A 106 -20.92 -2.86 11.76
N LEU A 107 -20.85 -3.91 10.94
CA LEU A 107 -19.91 -3.99 9.81
C LEU A 107 -20.08 -2.85 8.80
N TYR A 108 -21.32 -2.51 8.44
CA TYR A 108 -21.55 -1.37 7.55
C TYR A 108 -21.24 -0.02 8.21
N GLY A 109 -21.47 0.14 9.51
CA GLY A 109 -21.08 1.35 10.24
C GLY A 109 -19.57 1.49 10.39
N PHE A 110 -18.84 0.38 10.48
CA PHE A 110 -17.39 0.37 10.66
C PHE A 110 -16.62 0.54 9.34
N MET A 111 -17.23 0.26 8.20
CA MET A 111 -16.60 0.39 6.87
C MET A 111 -15.92 1.75 6.61
N PRO A 112 -16.57 2.92 6.83
CA PRO A 112 -15.88 4.20 6.67
C PRO A 112 -14.72 4.36 7.66
N ALA A 113 -14.82 3.81 8.87
CA ALA A 113 -13.73 3.85 9.84
C ALA A 113 -12.51 3.03 9.35
N VAL A 114 -12.71 1.87 8.72
CA VAL A 114 -11.62 1.06 8.13
C VAL A 114 -10.92 1.82 7.01
N ILE A 115 -11.68 2.43 6.09
CA ILE A 115 -11.11 3.20 4.97
C ILE A 115 -10.32 4.41 5.50
N LEU A 116 -10.86 5.12 6.49
CA LEU A 116 -10.18 6.23 7.13
C LEU A 116 -8.95 5.78 7.92
N ALA A 117 -9.01 4.63 8.60
CA ALA A 117 -7.90 4.06 9.34
C ALA A 117 -6.76 3.65 8.39
N PHE A 118 -7.06 3.00 7.27
CA PHE A 118 -6.06 2.67 6.25
C PHE A 118 -5.40 3.93 5.68
N GLY A 119 -6.20 4.93 5.29
CA GLY A 119 -5.67 6.23 4.83
C GLY A 119 -4.84 6.95 5.90
N GLY A 120 -5.29 6.90 7.15
CA GLY A 120 -4.58 7.43 8.32
C GLY A 120 -3.27 6.70 8.58
N GLY A 121 -3.22 5.38 8.42
CA GLY A 121 -2.02 4.56 8.57
C GLY A 121 -0.98 4.86 7.49
N VAL A 122 -1.42 5.00 6.23
CA VAL A 122 -0.54 5.42 5.13
C VAL A 122 -0.01 6.84 5.36
N ALA A 123 -0.86 7.78 5.79
CA ALA A 123 -0.43 9.14 6.11
C ALA A 123 0.54 9.18 7.30
N PHE A 124 0.26 8.42 8.36
CA PHE A 124 1.14 8.27 9.52
C PHE A 124 2.50 7.71 9.12
N ALA A 125 2.52 6.67 8.28
CA ALA A 125 3.75 6.07 7.79
C ALA A 125 4.61 7.07 7.03
N TYR A 126 4.00 7.86 6.15
CA TYR A 126 4.70 8.83 5.32
C TYR A 126 5.16 10.06 6.11
N TYR A 127 4.29 10.70 6.89
CA TYR A 127 4.61 11.97 7.55
C TYR A 127 5.31 11.82 8.90
N ILE A 128 5.01 10.76 9.66
CA ILE A 128 5.47 10.63 11.05
C ILE A 128 6.57 9.56 11.17
N LEU A 129 6.39 8.40 10.55
CA LEU A 129 7.32 7.28 10.71
C LEU A 129 8.54 7.38 9.79
N THR A 130 8.36 7.80 8.54
CA THR A 130 9.43 7.83 7.54
C THR A 130 10.59 8.76 7.92
N PRO A 131 10.38 10.03 8.34
CA PRO A 131 11.49 10.93 8.65
C PRO A 131 12.44 10.41 9.74
N PRO A 132 11.98 9.95 10.93
CA PRO A 132 12.88 9.40 11.94
C PRO A 132 13.50 8.07 11.53
N ALA A 133 12.79 7.25 10.75
CA ALA A 133 13.36 6.01 10.21
C ALA A 133 14.53 6.32 9.26
N LEU A 134 14.34 7.21 8.30
CA LEU A 134 15.42 7.62 7.38
C LEU A 134 16.57 8.30 8.11
N HIS A 135 16.28 9.21 9.05
CA HIS A 135 17.31 9.84 9.86
C HIS A 135 18.15 8.80 10.60
N PHE A 136 17.52 7.82 11.25
CA PHE A 136 18.23 6.73 11.92
C PHE A 136 19.05 5.91 10.93
N LEU A 137 18.45 5.40 9.84
CA LEU A 137 19.16 4.54 8.88
C LEU A 137 20.36 5.23 8.22
N LEU A 138 20.30 6.54 8.01
CA LEU A 138 21.35 7.29 7.32
C LEU A 138 22.43 7.82 8.28
N THR A 139 22.11 8.06 9.55
CA THR A 139 23.11 8.43 10.57
C THR A 139 23.78 7.20 11.21
N PHE A 140 23.12 6.05 11.15
CA PHE A 140 23.63 4.78 11.68
C PHE A 140 24.82 4.28 10.84
N GLY A 141 26.03 4.50 11.34
CA GLY A 141 27.28 4.11 10.65
C GLY A 141 27.95 5.24 9.85
N GLY A 142 27.54 6.50 10.05
CA GLY A 142 28.13 7.67 9.37
C GLY A 142 29.63 7.86 9.59
N ASP A 143 30.18 7.32 10.69
CA ASP A 143 31.63 7.33 10.96
C ASP A 143 32.42 6.26 10.16
N VAL A 144 31.72 5.35 9.47
CA VAL A 144 32.32 4.18 8.80
C VAL A 144 32.36 4.33 7.28
N ALA A 145 31.31 4.90 6.66
CA ALA A 145 31.22 5.04 5.20
C ALA A 145 30.27 6.17 4.77
N THR A 146 30.53 6.75 3.60
CA THR A 146 29.61 7.71 2.97
C THR A 146 28.43 6.99 2.32
N PRO A 147 27.18 7.39 2.59
CA PRO A 147 26.01 6.70 2.07
C PRO A 147 25.75 7.06 0.59
N LEU A 148 25.89 6.08 -0.30
CA LEU A 148 25.42 6.16 -1.70
C LEU A 148 24.03 5.53 -1.81
N ILE A 149 23.00 6.36 -1.98
CA ILE A 149 21.62 5.90 -1.87
C ILE A 149 21.03 5.65 -3.26
N ARG A 150 20.61 4.40 -3.49
CA ARG A 150 19.90 4.00 -4.70
C ARG A 150 18.42 4.37 -4.64
N ILE A 151 17.86 4.84 -5.76
CA ILE A 151 16.45 5.22 -5.85
C ILE A 151 15.51 4.05 -5.56
N SER A 152 15.82 2.86 -6.09
CA SER A 152 15.01 1.66 -5.84
C SER A 152 15.01 1.27 -4.37
N ASN A 153 16.11 1.50 -3.64
CA ASN A 153 16.21 1.15 -2.22
C ASN A 153 15.28 2.02 -1.36
N ILE A 154 15.31 3.34 -1.54
CA ILE A 154 14.40 4.26 -0.84
C ILE A 154 12.95 3.87 -1.15
N ILE A 155 12.63 3.69 -2.43
CA ILE A 155 11.26 3.39 -2.83
C ILE A 155 10.79 2.04 -2.29
N ASN A 156 11.63 1.01 -2.30
CA ASN A 156 11.28 -0.28 -1.70
C ASN A 156 11.07 -0.16 -0.18
N LEU A 157 11.88 0.66 0.51
CA LEU A 157 11.70 0.93 1.93
C LEU A 157 10.35 1.63 2.17
N MET A 158 10.07 2.70 1.42
CA MET A 158 8.82 3.45 1.51
C MET A 158 7.61 2.56 1.24
N ILE A 159 7.62 1.80 0.15
CA ILE A 159 6.55 0.85 -0.20
C ILE A 159 6.27 -0.10 0.96
N ARG A 160 7.33 -0.70 1.54
CA ARG A 160 7.17 -1.64 2.65
C ARG A 160 6.60 -0.96 3.89
N LEU A 161 7.11 0.22 4.25
CA LEU A 161 6.63 0.97 5.41
C LEU A 161 5.16 1.38 5.23
N LEU A 162 4.81 2.00 4.11
CA LEU A 162 3.44 2.45 3.84
C LEU A 162 2.47 1.28 3.80
N PHE A 163 2.85 0.18 3.15
CA PHE A 163 2.00 -1.00 3.03
C PHE A 163 1.74 -1.66 4.39
N TRP A 164 2.80 -1.95 5.15
CA TRP A 164 2.65 -2.61 6.45
C TRP A 164 1.97 -1.72 7.49
N MET A 165 2.24 -0.42 7.49
CA MET A 165 1.57 0.52 8.39
C MET A 165 0.10 0.73 8.03
N GLY A 166 -0.24 0.79 6.74
CA GLY A 166 -1.64 0.82 6.31
C GLY A 166 -2.40 -0.40 6.81
N LEU A 167 -1.82 -1.60 6.65
CA LEU A 167 -2.41 -2.86 7.16
C LEU A 167 -2.48 -2.91 8.69
N ALA A 168 -1.43 -2.44 9.38
CA ALA A 168 -1.40 -2.43 10.85
C ALA A 168 -2.50 -1.54 11.45
N PHE A 169 -2.88 -0.46 10.76
CA PHE A 169 -3.98 0.41 11.19
C PHE A 169 -5.36 -0.20 10.94
N GLU A 170 -5.46 -1.26 10.12
CA GLU A 170 -6.71 -2.03 10.01
C GLU A 170 -6.87 -3.02 11.19
N THR A 171 -5.80 -3.31 11.93
CA THR A 171 -5.85 -4.11 13.16
C THR A 171 -6.08 -3.22 14.40
N PRO A 172 -6.94 -3.64 15.34
CA PRO A 172 -7.26 -2.88 16.55
C PRO A 172 -6.10 -2.74 17.54
#